data_AF-X1DUJ3-F1
#
_entry.id   AF-X1DUJ3-F1
#
_cell.length_a   1.000
_cell.length_b   1.000
_cell.length_c   1.000
_cell.angle_alpha   90.00
_cell.angle_beta   90.00
_cell.angle_gamma   90.00
#
_symmetry.space_group_name_H-M   'P 1'
#
loop_
_entity.id
_entity.type
_entity.pdbx_description
1 polymer ?
#
loop_
_entity_poly.entity_id
_entity_poly.type
_entity_poly.pdbx_seq_one_letter_code
_entity_poly.pdbx_strand_id
1 'polypeptide(L)'
;AENLEVLDILKNACILPHGGGYELTDIEEVLDILEYKYQRYFVTSLKANTSRLKIIRNVGELQFEYRGRDVVLKTLQLNLGDIIARLNPLFSIKL
;
A
#
# COMPACT_ATOMS: atom_id res chain seq x y z
N ALA A 1 -0.62 -17.46 10.46
CA ALA A 1 -1.68 -18.07 9.64
C ALA A 1 -1.80 -19.56 9.94
N GLU A 2 -0.70 -20.33 9.84
CA GLU A 2 -0.66 -21.76 10.20
C GLU A 2 -1.01 -22.00 11.67
N ASN A 3 -0.36 -21.29 12.60
CA ASN A 3 -0.66 -21.39 14.04
C ASN A 3 -2.09 -20.95 14.43
N LEU A 4 -2.81 -20.30 13.52
CA LEU A 4 -4.19 -19.86 13.71
C LEU A 4 -5.15 -20.69 12.83
N GLU A 5 -4.66 -21.72 12.13
CA GLU A 5 -5.42 -22.64 11.29
C GLU A 5 -6.24 -22.00 10.16
N VAL A 6 -5.94 -20.76 9.79
CA VAL A 6 -6.63 -20.00 8.72
C VAL A 6 -5.91 -20.02 7.38
N LEU A 7 -4.76 -20.69 7.27
CA LEU A 7 -3.93 -20.63 6.06
C LEU A 7 -4.69 -21.11 4.81
N ASP A 8 -5.43 -22.21 4.92
CA ASP A 8 -6.15 -22.78 3.78
C ASP A 8 -7.27 -21.86 3.31
N ILE A 9 -8.00 -21.26 4.25
CA ILE A 9 -9.02 -20.24 3.96
C ILE A 9 -8.40 -19.05 3.21
N LEU A 10 -7.24 -18.56 3.67
CA LEU A 10 -6.56 -17.42 3.04
C LEU A 10 -6.05 -17.75 1.64
N LYS A 11 -5.53 -18.96 1.41
CA LYS A 11 -5.06 -19.40 0.09
C LYS A 11 -6.20 -19.53 -0.92
N ASN A 12 -7.40 -19.86 -0.45
CA ASN A 12 -8.59 -20.03 -1.30
C ASN A 12 -9.52 -18.81 -1.29
N ALA A 13 -9.11 -17.71 -0.64
CA ALA A 13 -9.90 -16.49 -0.62
C ALA A 13 -9.90 -15.81 -1.99
N CYS A 14 -11.07 -15.61 -2.58
CA CYS A 14 -11.23 -14.90 -3.84
C CYS A 14 -11.19 -13.38 -3.59
N ILE A 15 -9.98 -12.81 -3.60
CA ILE A 15 -9.74 -11.40 -3.29
C ILE A 15 -9.15 -10.70 -4.52
N LEU A 16 -9.71 -9.54 -4.86
CA LEU A 16 -9.21 -8.65 -5.90
C LEU A 16 -8.98 -7.23 -5.34
N PRO A 17 -8.01 -6.48 -5.87
CA PRO A 17 -7.85 -5.08 -5.50
C PRO A 17 -9.01 -4.23 -6.02
N HIS A 18 -9.45 -3.27 -5.22
CA HIS A 18 -10.58 -2.39 -5.55
C HIS A 18 -10.17 -1.07 -6.22
N GLY A 19 -8.87 -0.74 -6.25
CA GLY A 19 -8.39 0.55 -6.76
C GLY A 19 -6.87 0.59 -6.91
N GLY A 20 -6.35 1.76 -7.32
CA GLY A 20 -4.93 1.95 -7.64
C GLY A 20 -4.00 1.93 -6.43
N GLY A 21 -4.52 1.94 -5.20
CA GLY A 21 -3.73 1.95 -3.96
C GLY A 21 -2.90 3.23 -3.78
N TYR A 22 -2.53 3.52 -2.53
CA TYR A 22 -1.65 4.66 -2.21
C TYR A 22 -0.19 4.23 -2.14
N GLU A 23 0.70 5.15 -2.48
CA GLU A 23 2.14 5.05 -2.33
C GLU A 23 2.70 6.32 -1.70
N LEU A 24 3.55 6.15 -0.68
CA LEU A 24 4.29 7.26 -0.08
C LEU A 24 5.55 7.48 -0.90
N THR A 25 5.68 8.67 -1.49
CA THR A 25 6.67 8.91 -2.56
C THR A 25 8.10 8.95 -2.05
N ASP A 26 8.31 9.38 -0.81
CA ASP A 26 9.64 9.57 -0.24
C ASP A 26 10.11 8.44 0.70
N ILE A 27 9.20 7.54 1.11
CA ILE A 27 9.45 6.49 2.10
C ILE A 27 9.62 5.14 1.41
N GLU A 28 10.67 4.41 1.78
CA GLU A 28 10.92 3.04 1.28
C GLU A 28 10.29 2.00 2.21
N GLU A 29 10.66 2.02 3.48
CA GLU A 29 10.18 1.05 4.48
C GLU A 29 10.13 1.64 5.89
N VAL A 30 9.38 0.97 6.76
CA VAL A 30 9.38 1.22 8.20
C VAL A 30 10.46 0.35 8.83
N LEU A 31 11.43 0.99 9.48
CA LEU A 31 12.55 0.32 10.14
C LEU A 31 12.23 -0.01 11.60
N ASP A 32 11.52 0.88 12.29
CA ASP A 32 11.23 0.73 13.71
C ASP A 32 9.95 1.48 14.12
N ILE A 33 9.40 1.12 15.27
CA ILE A 33 8.21 1.71 15.87
C ILE A 33 8.55 2.16 17.29
N LEU A 34 8.49 3.47 17.51
CA LEU A 34 8.71 4.07 18.83
C LEU A 34 7.36 4.39 19.49
N GLU A 35 7.24 4.11 20.78
CA GLU A 35 6.05 4.45 21.57
C GLU A 35 6.40 5.37 22.73
N TYR A 36 5.72 6.52 22.83
CA TYR A 36 5.91 7.49 23.91
C TYR A 36 4.60 8.19 24.24
N LYS A 37 4.24 8.23 25.54
CA LYS A 37 3.03 8.89 26.05
C LYS A 37 1.76 8.59 25.21
N TYR A 38 1.51 7.31 24.94
CA TYR A 38 0.37 6.80 24.15
C TYR A 38 0.37 7.21 22.67
N GLN A 39 1.51 7.63 22.14
CA GLN A 39 1.68 7.95 20.73
C GLN A 39 2.66 6.96 20.10
N ARG A 40 2.37 6.60 18.85
CA ARG A 40 3.22 5.77 18.02
C ARG A 40 3.91 6.62 16.96
N TYR A 41 5.20 6.40 16.79
CA TYR A 41 6.03 7.02 15.77
C TYR A 41 6.68 5.94 14.93
N PHE A 42 6.69 6.13 13.62
CA PHE A 42 7.29 5.23 12.64
C PHE A 42 8.62 5.82 12.20
N VAL A 43 9.70 5.08 12.43
CA VAL A 43 11.03 5.41 11.91
C VAL A 43 11.14 4.79 10.53
N THR A 44 11.37 5.59 9.50
CA THR A 44 11.38 5.14 8.11
C THR A 44 12.69 5.50 7.42
N SER A 45 13.13 4.63 6.50
CA SER A 45 14.15 5.00 5.52
C SER A 45 13.51 5.77 4.36
N LEU A 46 14.32 6.58 3.68
CA LEU A 46 13.89 7.32 2.50
C LEU A 46 14.37 6.65 1.22
N LYS A 47 13.54 6.65 0.18
CA LYS A 47 13.88 6.05 -1.13
C LYS A 47 15.14 6.65 -1.75
N ALA A 48 15.24 7.98 -1.70
CA ALA A 48 16.36 8.71 -2.32
C ALA A 48 17.65 8.64 -1.51
N ASN A 49 17.57 8.37 -0.20
CA ASN A 49 18.73 8.31 0.67
C ASN A 49 18.44 7.48 1.93
N THR A 50 18.84 6.21 1.89
CA THR A 50 18.59 5.25 2.97
C THR A 50 19.38 5.55 4.26
N SER A 51 20.43 6.38 4.20
CA SER A 51 21.17 6.81 5.40
C SER A 51 20.43 7.87 6.21
N ARG A 52 19.39 8.50 5.63
CA ARG A 52 18.53 9.46 6.33
C ARG A 52 17.26 8.78 6.81
N LEU A 53 16.90 9.11 8.05
CA LEU A 53 15.67 8.64 8.68
C LEU A 53 14.63 9.76 8.68
N LYS A 54 13.37 9.36 8.53
CA LYS A 54 12.21 10.22 8.74
C LYS A 54 11.35 9.59 9.83
N ILE A 55 11.00 10.37 10.84
CA ILE A 55 10.15 9.89 11.95
C ILE A 55 8.77 10.51 11.78
N ILE A 56 7.75 9.68 11.68
CA ILE A 56 6.40 10.09 11.30
C ILE A 56 5.41 9.61 12.34
N ARG A 57 4.51 10.50 12.76
CA ARG A 57 3.38 10.14 13.62
C ARG A 57 2.07 10.06 12.83
N ASN A 58 1.78 11.08 12.03
CA ASN A 58 0.54 11.19 11.26
C ASN A 58 0.81 10.92 9.78
N VAL A 59 0.33 9.79 9.28
CA VAL A 59 0.43 9.42 7.85
C VAL A 59 -0.56 10.18 6.97
N GLY A 60 -1.65 10.71 7.53
CA GLY A 60 -2.69 11.41 6.76
C GLY A 60 -2.25 12.75 6.16
N GLU A 61 -1.17 13.33 6.66
CA GLU A 61 -0.60 14.60 6.17
C GLU A 61 0.54 14.39 5.16
N LEU A 62 0.95 13.14 4.92
CA LEU A 62 2.01 12.86 3.98
C LEU A 62 1.53 13.03 2.55
N GLN A 63 2.42 13.54 1.70
CA GLN A 63 2.22 13.48 0.26
C GLN A 63 2.22 12.03 -0.18
N PHE A 64 1.24 11.67 -1.00
CA PHE A 64 1.10 10.34 -1.55
C PHE A 64 0.74 10.44 -3.02
N GLU A 65 1.05 9.37 -3.74
CA GLU A 65 0.61 9.13 -5.10
C GLU A 65 -0.24 7.86 -5.16
N TYR A 66 -0.81 7.60 -6.34
CA TYR A 66 -1.45 6.32 -6.61
C TYR A 66 -0.47 5.41 -7.34
N ARG A 67 -0.39 4.13 -6.93
CA ARG A 67 0.42 3.12 -7.65
C ARG A 67 -0.12 2.84 -9.06
N GLY A 68 -1.36 3.25 -9.32
CA GLY A 68 -1.95 3.24 -10.65
C GLY A 68 -2.01 1.84 -11.25
N ARG A 69 -1.36 1.65 -12.40
CA ARG A 69 -1.42 0.38 -13.16
C ARG A 69 -0.65 -0.74 -12.50
N ASP A 70 0.30 -0.46 -11.60
CA ASP A 70 1.13 -1.48 -10.97
C ASP A 70 0.30 -2.48 -10.19
N VAL A 71 -0.82 -2.03 -9.59
CA VAL A 71 -1.77 -2.91 -8.90
C VAL A 71 -2.43 -3.91 -9.86
N VAL A 72 -2.82 -3.44 -11.06
CA VAL A 72 -3.42 -4.29 -12.10
C VAL A 72 -2.37 -5.27 -12.64
N LEU A 73 -1.16 -4.79 -12.92
CA LEU A 73 -0.06 -5.65 -13.39
C LEU A 73 0.29 -6.72 -12.35
N LYS A 74 0.28 -6.37 -11.06
CA LYS A 74 0.54 -7.32 -9.99
C LYS A 74 -0.57 -8.38 -9.87
N THR A 75 -1.82 -8.00 -10.11
CA THR A 75 -2.97 -8.92 -10.14
C THR A 75 -2.80 -9.99 -11.22
N LEU A 76 -2.39 -9.57 -12.42
CA LEU A 76 -2.04 -10.49 -13.50
C LEU A 76 -0.85 -11.38 -13.16
N GLN A 77 0.24 -10.80 -12.62
CA GLN A 77 1.45 -11.55 -12.25
C GLN A 77 1.15 -12.66 -11.23
N LEU A 78 0.20 -12.42 -10.32
CA LEU A 78 -0.20 -13.37 -9.28
C LEU A 78 -1.33 -14.30 -9.72
N ASN A 79 -1.76 -14.25 -11.00
CA ASN A 79 -2.88 -15.02 -11.54
C ASN A 79 -4.17 -14.87 -10.72
N LEU A 80 -4.45 -13.67 -10.23
CA LEU A 80 -5.65 -13.40 -9.41
C LEU A 80 -6.89 -13.10 -10.26
N GLY A 81 -6.72 -12.77 -11.54
CA GLY A 81 -7.81 -12.51 -12.49
C GLY A 81 -7.32 -11.94 -13.81
N ASP A 82 -8.24 -11.70 -14.74
CA ASP A 82 -7.96 -11.25 -16.10
C ASP A 82 -8.45 -9.80 -16.37
N ILE A 83 -7.79 -9.12 -17.32
CA ILE A 83 -8.26 -7.80 -17.79
C ILE A 83 -9.38 -8.00 -18.81
N ILE A 84 -10.58 -7.52 -18.48
CA ILE A 84 -11.74 -7.57 -19.38
C ILE A 84 -11.86 -6.28 -20.23
N ALA A 85 -11.65 -5.12 -19.61
CA ALA A 85 -11.82 -3.83 -20.28
C ALA A 85 -10.99 -2.73 -19.60
N ARG A 86 -10.77 -1.63 -20.33
CA ARG A 86 -10.20 -0.40 -19.81
C ARG A 86 -11.12 0.78 -20.13
N LEU A 87 -11.54 1.49 -19.09
CA LEU A 87 -12.37 2.69 -19.21
C LEU A 87 -11.49 3.94 -19.14
N ASN A 88 -11.79 4.93 -19.97
CA ASN A 88 -11.17 6.26 -19.92
C ASN A 88 -12.26 7.27 -19.51
N PRO A 89 -12.14 7.92 -18.35
CA PRO A 89 -13.16 8.86 -17.89
C PRO A 89 -13.19 10.11 -18.78
N LEU A 90 -14.40 10.56 -19.14
CA LEU A 90 -14.59 11.82 -19.88
C LEU A 90 -14.61 13.04 -18.95
N PHE A 91 -15.21 12.88 -17.76
CA PHE A 91 -15.31 13.93 -16.74
C PHE A 91 -15.16 13.30 -15.35
N SER A 92 -14.65 14.08 -14.40
CA SER A 92 -14.63 13.75 -12.98
C SER A 92 -15.25 14.89 -12.20
N ILE A 93 -16.34 14.60 -11.49
CA ILE A 93 -17.03 15.56 -10.63
C ILE A 93 -16.70 15.20 -9.19
N LYS A 94 -16.14 16.15 -8.44
CA LYS A 94 -15.90 16.06 -6.99
C LYS A 94 -16.63 17.22 -6.32
N LEU A 95 -17.35 16.94 -5.25
CA LEU A 95 -18.08 17.91 -4.42
C LEU A 95 -17.30 18.24 -3.16
#